data_AF-A0A4Q2UHM2-F1
#
_entry.id   AF-A0A4Q2UHM2-F1
#
_cell.length_a   1.000
_cell.length_b   1.000
_cell.length_c   1.000
_cell.angle_alpha   90.00
_cell.angle_beta   90.00
_cell.angle_gamma   90.00
#
_symmetry.space_group_name_H-M   'P 1'
#
loop_
_entity.id
_entity.type
_entity.pdbx_description
1 polymer ?
#
loop_
_entity_poly.entity_id
_entity_poly.type
_entity_poly.pdbx_seq_one_letter_code
_entity_poly.pdbx_strand_id
1 'polypeptide(L)'
;MRPHIYLLFFINLFTCNVFAQSIRVADGSPLTVQTRLHVTGGTNQSGLRLGGLPYNSTPTVLNRTKFLTVDEEGNVILGSLNNTGRLPAESAILWQSVGVHVQNNNPGGVVIGAGHMRKPDGYSLYVTKGILTERLRVAVKDTDEWSDKVFSPSYKLLSLPEIKRYIEQHHHLPGISSATEVVKDGVDVGVMQAKLLEKVEEITLHLIRMQEEVLLLNQQNELMKQQLQQCQADRK
;
A
#
# COMPACT_ATOMS: atom_id res chain seq x y z
N MET A 1 -84.33 35.21 -57.10
CA MET A 1 -84.72 34.54 -55.84
C MET A 1 -83.48 34.38 -54.97
N ARG A 2 -83.42 35.05 -53.82
CA ARG A 2 -82.55 34.65 -52.68
C ARG A 2 -83.35 33.63 -51.84
N PRO A 3 -82.70 32.67 -51.16
CA PRO A 3 -82.41 32.90 -49.74
C PRO A 3 -81.05 32.36 -49.23
N HIS A 4 -80.56 33.01 -48.18
CA HIS A 4 -79.57 32.54 -47.21
C HIS A 4 -80.12 31.41 -46.34
N ILE A 5 -79.26 30.57 -45.75
CA ILE A 5 -79.28 30.15 -44.33
C ILE A 5 -77.95 29.48 -43.94
N TYR A 6 -77.61 29.67 -42.67
CA TYR A 6 -76.32 29.55 -41.98
C TYR A 6 -76.09 28.19 -41.27
N LEU A 7 -74.82 27.98 -40.89
CA LEU A 7 -74.31 27.31 -39.67
C LEU A 7 -74.36 25.76 -39.58
N LEU A 8 -73.19 25.12 -39.41
CA LEU A 8 -72.77 24.56 -38.11
C LEU A 8 -71.32 24.05 -38.11
N PHE A 9 -70.67 24.40 -37.00
CA PHE A 9 -69.33 24.07 -36.52
C PHE A 9 -68.94 22.58 -36.61
N PHE A 10 -67.68 22.31 -36.97
CA PHE A 10 -66.79 21.45 -36.18
C PHE A 10 -65.33 21.85 -36.44
N ILE A 11 -64.79 22.67 -35.54
CA ILE A 11 -63.34 22.93 -35.45
C ILE A 11 -62.73 21.69 -34.78
N ASN A 12 -61.96 20.91 -35.54
CA ASN A 12 -61.10 19.87 -34.98
C ASN A 12 -59.95 20.57 -34.26
N LEU A 13 -59.98 20.56 -32.92
CA LEU A 13 -58.86 20.95 -32.07
C LEU A 13 -57.74 19.91 -32.23
N PHE A 14 -56.83 20.13 -33.18
CA PHE A 14 -55.54 19.45 -33.16
C PHE A 14 -54.72 20.06 -32.01
N THR A 15 -54.46 19.26 -30.98
CA THR A 15 -53.52 19.57 -29.92
C THR A 15 -52.11 19.67 -30.51
N CYS A 16 -51.63 20.91 -30.72
CA CYS A 16 -50.25 21.17 -31.09
C CYS A 16 -49.38 21.14 -29.84
N ASN A 17 -48.78 19.98 -29.53
CA ASN A 17 -47.67 19.90 -28.59
C ASN A 17 -46.40 20.40 -29.31
N VAL A 18 -46.02 21.65 -29.06
CA VAL A 18 -44.72 22.19 -29.52
C VAL A 18 -43.63 21.59 -28.63
N PHE A 19 -42.92 20.60 -29.18
CA PHE A 19 -41.75 19.98 -28.60
C PHE A 19 -40.64 21.04 -28.35
N ALA A 20 -40.11 21.08 -27.13
CA ALA A 20 -39.02 21.97 -26.74
C ALA A 20 -37.76 21.79 -27.63
N GLN A 21 -37.33 22.87 -28.27
CA GLN A 21 -36.11 22.90 -29.08
C GLN A 21 -34.86 23.00 -28.20
N SER A 22 -34.02 21.97 -28.26
CA SER A 22 -32.61 21.94 -27.82
C SER A 22 -31.83 23.28 -27.84
N ILE A 23 -31.27 23.66 -26.67
CA ILE A 23 -30.24 24.69 -26.45
C ILE A 23 -29.00 24.44 -27.33
N ARG A 24 -28.47 25.48 -27.97
CA ARG A 24 -27.26 25.47 -28.82
C ARG A 24 -26.16 26.27 -28.12
N VAL A 25 -24.93 25.76 -28.09
CA VAL A 25 -23.75 26.49 -27.60
C VAL A 25 -22.74 26.57 -28.73
N ALA A 26 -22.62 27.73 -29.39
CA ALA A 26 -21.48 28.13 -30.21
C ALA A 26 -21.43 29.67 -30.31
N ASP A 27 -20.27 30.27 -30.05
CA ASP A 27 -19.99 31.71 -30.13
C ASP A 27 -19.78 32.12 -31.59
N GLY A 28 -20.61 33.05 -32.07
CA GLY A 28 -20.59 33.46 -33.46
C GLY A 28 -19.27 34.12 -33.84
N SER A 29 -18.37 33.36 -34.47
CA SER A 29 -17.32 33.81 -35.40
C SER A 29 -16.78 32.55 -36.07
N PRO A 30 -16.64 32.48 -37.40
CA PRO A 30 -16.99 31.30 -38.22
C PRO A 30 -16.58 29.94 -37.61
N LEU A 31 -17.56 29.25 -37.02
CA LEU A 31 -17.46 27.95 -36.34
C LEU A 31 -18.73 27.13 -36.68
N THR A 32 -18.61 25.97 -37.35
CA THR A 32 -19.75 25.24 -37.96
C THR A 32 -20.11 23.93 -37.27
N VAL A 33 -19.72 23.69 -36.02
CA VAL A 33 -20.05 22.41 -35.37
C VAL A 33 -21.15 22.64 -34.32
N GLN A 34 -22.33 22.08 -34.58
CA GLN A 34 -23.54 22.31 -33.78
C GLN A 34 -23.52 21.54 -32.46
N THR A 35 -22.76 22.02 -31.48
CA THR A 35 -22.72 21.41 -30.16
C THR A 35 -24.09 21.45 -29.48
N ARG A 36 -24.71 20.30 -29.18
CA ARG A 36 -26.03 20.17 -28.56
C ARG A 36 -26.02 19.19 -27.39
N LEU A 37 -25.88 19.73 -26.18
CA LEU A 37 -26.17 18.97 -24.98
C LEU A 37 -27.68 18.74 -24.88
N HIS A 38 -28.12 17.52 -24.62
CA HIS A 38 -29.50 17.29 -24.26
C HIS A 38 -29.59 16.58 -22.92
N VAL A 39 -30.60 17.01 -22.15
CA VAL A 39 -30.93 16.49 -20.84
C VAL A 39 -32.40 16.11 -20.88
N THR A 40 -32.71 14.86 -20.54
CA THR A 40 -34.09 14.39 -20.35
C THR A 40 -34.31 14.16 -18.87
N GLY A 41 -35.52 14.40 -18.36
CA GLY A 41 -35.87 14.22 -16.95
C GLY A 41 -37.20 13.50 -16.80
N GLY A 42 -37.22 12.51 -15.91
CA GLY A 42 -38.38 11.70 -15.50
C GLY A 42 -37.95 10.73 -14.38
N THR A 43 -38.87 10.11 -13.66
CA THR A 43 -38.52 9.04 -12.70
C THR A 43 -37.78 7.94 -13.46
N ASN A 44 -36.49 7.76 -13.16
CA ASN A 44 -35.56 6.88 -13.89
C ASN A 44 -35.32 7.22 -15.39
N GLN A 45 -35.63 8.44 -15.86
CA GLN A 45 -35.33 8.91 -17.25
C GLN A 45 -34.42 10.15 -17.29
N SER A 46 -33.73 10.40 -16.19
CA SER A 46 -32.72 11.45 -16.05
C SER A 46 -31.41 11.03 -16.74
N GLY A 47 -30.97 11.75 -17.78
CA GLY A 47 -29.75 11.41 -18.54
C GLY A 47 -29.14 12.59 -19.33
N LEU A 48 -27.89 12.44 -19.79
CA LEU A 48 -27.03 13.50 -20.34
C LEU A 48 -26.39 13.07 -21.70
N ARG A 49 -26.57 13.83 -22.79
CA ARG A 49 -25.92 13.60 -24.12
C ARG A 49 -25.26 14.86 -24.68
N LEU A 50 -24.01 14.82 -25.18
CA LEU A 50 -23.30 15.97 -25.80
C LEU A 50 -23.21 15.80 -27.34
N GLY A 51 -23.89 16.65 -28.12
CA GLY A 51 -23.71 16.76 -29.58
C GLY A 51 -22.68 17.84 -29.92
N GLY A 52 -22.04 17.76 -31.10
CA GLY A 52 -21.37 18.78 -31.96
C GLY A 52 -20.09 19.54 -31.57
N LEU A 53 -19.10 18.88 -30.95
CA LEU A 53 -17.79 19.47 -30.58
C LEU A 53 -16.77 19.44 -31.76
N PRO A 54 -16.04 20.53 -32.11
CA PRO A 54 -14.90 20.51 -33.04
C PRO A 54 -13.57 20.02 -32.38
N TYR A 55 -12.76 19.24 -33.11
CA TYR A 55 -11.52 18.58 -32.65
C TYR A 55 -10.25 19.34 -33.08
N ASN A 56 -9.92 20.50 -32.49
CA ASN A 56 -8.64 21.15 -32.80
C ASN A 56 -7.97 21.85 -31.60
N SER A 57 -7.68 21.07 -30.56
CA SER A 57 -6.52 21.35 -29.71
C SER A 57 -5.97 20.00 -29.24
N THR A 58 -4.72 19.72 -29.61
CA THR A 58 -4.02 18.48 -29.29
C THR A 58 -4.06 18.26 -27.77
N PRO A 59 -4.77 17.23 -27.26
CA PRO A 59 -4.43 16.71 -25.96
C PRO A 59 -3.02 16.17 -26.13
N THR A 60 -2.06 16.73 -25.40
CA THR A 60 -0.68 16.25 -25.33
C THR A 60 -0.68 14.92 -24.55
N VAL A 61 -1.32 13.92 -25.17
CA VAL A 61 -1.45 12.46 -25.02
C VAL A 61 -1.33 11.92 -23.57
N LEU A 62 -2.11 10.94 -23.10
CA LEU A 62 -1.87 9.52 -23.39
C LEU A 62 -3.04 8.65 -22.85
N ASN A 63 -3.57 7.77 -23.70
CA ASN A 63 -4.58 6.73 -23.41
C ASN A 63 -6.00 7.16 -22.98
N ARG A 64 -6.69 8.00 -23.75
CA ARG A 64 -8.16 8.05 -23.70
C ARG A 64 -8.75 6.83 -24.40
N THR A 65 -8.59 5.66 -23.79
CA THR A 65 -9.18 4.41 -24.27
C THR A 65 -10.66 4.32 -23.90
N LYS A 66 -11.17 5.20 -23.02
CA LYS A 66 -12.55 5.15 -22.49
C LYS A 66 -13.54 5.95 -23.34
N PHE A 67 -14.53 5.27 -23.91
CA PHE A 67 -15.63 5.85 -24.69
C PHE A 67 -16.94 5.21 -24.23
N LEU A 68 -18.06 5.94 -24.34
CA LEU A 68 -19.36 5.32 -24.14
C LEU A 68 -19.62 4.38 -25.33
N THR A 69 -19.81 3.11 -25.01
CA THR A 69 -20.05 2.01 -25.94
C THR A 69 -21.40 1.38 -25.63
N VAL A 70 -21.87 0.51 -26.51
CA VAL A 70 -23.11 -0.23 -26.34
C VAL A 70 -22.78 -1.72 -26.32
N ASP A 71 -23.39 -2.50 -25.43
CA ASP A 71 -23.27 -3.97 -25.35
C ASP A 71 -24.26 -4.69 -26.28
N GLU A 72 -24.25 -6.04 -26.31
CA GLU A 72 -25.14 -6.85 -27.16
C GLU A 72 -26.63 -6.62 -26.85
N GLU A 73 -26.94 -6.18 -25.62
CA GLU A 73 -28.29 -5.86 -25.14
C GLU A 73 -28.71 -4.39 -25.30
N GLY A 74 -27.85 -3.50 -25.80
CA GLY A 74 -28.21 -2.11 -26.11
C GLY A 74 -28.02 -1.10 -24.96
N ASN A 75 -27.39 -1.48 -23.85
CA ASN A 75 -27.10 -0.58 -22.74
C ASN A 75 -25.90 0.32 -23.02
N VAL A 76 -25.96 1.57 -22.58
CA VAL A 76 -24.79 2.47 -22.65
C VAL A 76 -23.82 2.11 -21.54
N ILE A 77 -22.74 1.41 -21.90
CA ILE A 77 -21.66 1.04 -20.98
C ILE A 77 -20.39 1.85 -21.31
N LEU A 78 -19.44 1.89 -20.39
CA LEU A 78 -18.13 2.48 -20.66
C LEU A 78 -17.23 1.41 -21.30
N GLY A 79 -16.73 1.63 -22.52
CA GLY A 79 -15.84 0.73 -23.26
C GLY A 79 -14.39 1.17 -23.17
N SER A 80 -13.44 0.24 -23.26
CA SER A 80 -12.01 0.55 -23.31
C SER A 80 -11.33 -0.14 -24.50
N LEU A 81 -10.53 0.57 -25.29
CA LEU A 81 -9.66 -0.04 -26.31
C LEU A 81 -8.35 -0.52 -25.67
N ASN A 82 -7.92 -1.75 -25.95
CA ASN A 82 -6.51 -2.15 -25.89
C ASN A 82 -5.99 -2.39 -27.33
N ASN A 83 -4.69 -2.67 -27.51
CA ASN A 83 -4.02 -2.74 -28.82
C ASN A 83 -4.63 -3.72 -29.85
N THR A 84 -5.66 -4.50 -29.52
CA THR A 84 -6.23 -5.54 -30.40
C THR A 84 -7.75 -5.71 -30.35
N GLY A 85 -8.54 -4.84 -29.70
CA GLY A 85 -10.00 -4.93 -29.78
C GLY A 85 -10.84 -4.09 -28.80
N ARG A 86 -12.16 -4.10 -29.02
CA ARG A 86 -13.19 -3.49 -28.17
C ARG A 86 -13.60 -4.51 -27.10
N LEU A 87 -13.17 -4.30 -25.87
CA LEU A 87 -13.68 -5.04 -24.72
C LEU A 87 -14.67 -4.14 -23.97
N PRO A 88 -15.73 -4.71 -23.34
CA PRO A 88 -16.39 -4.01 -22.25
C PRO A 88 -15.29 -3.58 -21.29
N ALA A 89 -15.38 -2.40 -20.68
CA ALA A 89 -14.41 -2.04 -19.67
C ALA A 89 -14.63 -2.97 -18.47
N GLU A 90 -14.08 -4.20 -18.52
CA GLU A 90 -13.52 -4.85 -17.37
C GLU A 90 -12.41 -3.92 -16.89
N SER A 91 -12.85 -2.86 -16.22
CA SER A 91 -12.12 -2.40 -15.08
C SER A 91 -12.15 -3.63 -14.18
N ALA A 92 -11.11 -4.45 -14.23
CA ALA A 92 -10.67 -5.11 -13.03
C ALA A 92 -10.44 -3.92 -12.08
N ILE A 93 -11.49 -3.54 -11.34
CA ILE A 93 -11.43 -2.43 -10.43
C ILE A 93 -10.44 -2.95 -9.38
N LEU A 94 -9.17 -2.60 -9.55
CA LEU A 94 -8.12 -3.13 -8.69
C LEU A 94 -8.28 -2.57 -7.28
N TRP A 95 -8.98 -1.45 -7.12
CA TRP A 95 -9.29 -0.81 -5.85
C TRP A 95 -10.80 -0.69 -5.67
N GLN A 96 -11.39 -1.57 -4.87
CA GLN A 96 -12.84 -1.62 -4.64
C GLN A 96 -13.16 -1.30 -3.19
N SER A 97 -14.27 -0.60 -2.96
CA SER A 97 -14.86 -0.49 -1.62
C SER A 97 -15.64 -1.76 -1.31
N VAL A 98 -15.16 -2.56 -0.36
CA VAL A 98 -15.85 -3.72 0.19
C VAL A 98 -16.32 -3.36 1.60
N GLY A 99 -17.62 -3.05 1.73
CA GLY A 99 -18.16 -2.44 2.94
C GLY A 99 -17.55 -1.05 3.18
N VAL A 100 -16.90 -0.88 4.34
CA VAL A 100 -16.19 0.37 4.71
C VAL A 100 -14.70 0.37 4.32
N HIS A 101 -14.18 -0.73 3.76
CA HIS A 101 -12.76 -0.88 3.47
C HIS A 101 -12.48 -0.72 1.97
N VAL A 102 -11.36 -0.09 1.64
CA VAL A 102 -10.82 -0.09 0.28
C VAL A 102 -9.85 -1.28 0.16
N GLN A 103 -10.10 -2.20 -0.76
CA GLN A 103 -9.32 -3.42 -0.94
C GLN A 103 -8.69 -3.47 -2.32
N ASN A 104 -7.46 -4.00 -2.37
CA ASN A 104 -6.78 -4.32 -3.62
C ASN A 104 -6.66 -5.83 -3.82
N ASN A 105 -7.33 -6.34 -4.86
CA ASN A 105 -7.34 -7.78 -5.20
C ASN A 105 -6.40 -8.11 -6.36
N ASN A 106 -5.40 -7.25 -6.64
CA ASN A 106 -4.40 -7.54 -7.66
C ASN A 106 -3.50 -8.70 -7.21
N PRO A 107 -3.46 -9.85 -7.92
CA PRO A 107 -2.52 -10.92 -7.60
C PRO A 107 -1.05 -10.48 -7.74
N GLY A 108 -0.79 -9.43 -8.52
CA GLY A 108 0.53 -8.81 -8.68
C GLY A 108 0.97 -7.88 -7.55
N GLY A 109 0.12 -7.60 -6.56
CA GLY A 109 0.40 -6.68 -5.44
C GLY A 109 0.41 -5.19 -5.82
N VAL A 110 0.85 -4.34 -4.88
CA VAL A 110 0.89 -2.88 -5.00
C VAL A 110 2.33 -2.39 -5.08
N VAL A 111 2.66 -1.60 -6.10
CA VAL A 111 3.96 -0.94 -6.23
C VAL A 111 3.77 0.57 -6.13
N ILE A 112 4.48 1.20 -5.19
CA ILE A 112 4.48 2.65 -4.96
C ILE A 112 5.86 3.18 -5.32
N GLY A 113 5.97 3.89 -6.44
CA GLY A 113 7.23 4.48 -6.93
C GLY A 113 7.38 4.42 -8.44
N ALA A 114 8.25 5.26 -9.00
CA ALA A 114 8.57 5.26 -10.43
C ALA A 114 9.83 4.41 -10.69
N GLY A 115 9.83 3.64 -11.79
CA GLY A 115 11.00 2.86 -12.25
C GLY A 115 10.98 1.36 -11.92
N HIS A 116 10.05 0.91 -11.09
CA HIS A 116 9.85 -0.51 -10.79
C HIS A 116 8.44 -0.92 -11.19
N MET A 117 8.32 -1.72 -12.26
CA MET A 117 7.02 -2.19 -12.78
C MET A 117 6.57 -3.51 -12.14
N ARG A 118 7.44 -4.15 -11.36
CA ARG A 118 7.18 -5.44 -10.72
C ARG A 118 7.83 -5.45 -9.34
N LYS A 119 7.09 -5.92 -8.35
CA LYS A 119 7.59 -6.21 -7.01
C LYS A 119 8.46 -7.48 -7.02
N PRO A 120 9.36 -7.65 -6.04
CA PRO A 120 9.94 -8.95 -5.73
C PRO A 120 8.86 -9.99 -5.37
N ASP A 121 9.18 -11.27 -5.58
CA ASP A 121 8.28 -12.37 -5.22
C ASP A 121 8.12 -12.45 -3.68
N GLY A 122 6.95 -12.90 -3.22
CA GLY A 122 6.64 -13.03 -1.78
C GLY A 122 6.08 -11.79 -1.07
N TYR A 123 6.16 -10.60 -1.66
CA TYR A 123 5.62 -9.36 -1.05
C TYR A 123 4.26 -8.97 -1.63
N SER A 124 3.39 -8.30 -0.88
CA SER A 124 2.13 -7.73 -1.42
C SER A 124 2.21 -6.22 -1.66
N LEU A 125 3.19 -5.54 -1.05
CA LEU A 125 3.41 -4.09 -1.15
C LEU A 125 4.90 -3.81 -1.31
N TYR A 126 5.29 -3.02 -2.32
CA TYR A 126 6.65 -2.56 -2.54
C TYR A 126 6.67 -1.03 -2.67
N VAL A 127 7.49 -0.35 -1.86
CA VAL A 127 7.55 1.12 -1.80
C VAL A 127 8.97 1.61 -2.09
N THR A 128 9.13 2.39 -3.15
CA THR A 128 10.39 3.05 -3.51
C THR A 128 10.54 4.33 -2.69
N LYS A 129 11.75 4.61 -2.18
CA LYS A 129 12.09 5.76 -1.30
C LYS A 129 11.59 5.66 0.16
N GLY A 130 10.99 4.55 0.56
CA GLY A 130 10.63 4.26 1.95
C GLY A 130 9.23 4.75 2.37
N ILE A 131 8.90 4.54 3.64
CA ILE A 131 7.60 4.86 4.24
C ILE A 131 7.86 5.77 5.46
N LEU A 132 7.23 6.95 5.47
CA LEU A 132 7.18 7.79 6.67
C LEU A 132 5.86 7.52 7.39
N THR A 133 5.93 7.09 8.65
CA THR A 133 4.76 6.81 9.49
C THR A 133 5.00 7.26 10.92
N GLU A 134 3.95 7.68 11.62
CA GLU A 134 4.00 7.99 13.06
C GLU A 134 4.11 6.72 13.91
N ARG A 135 3.53 5.60 13.43
CA ARG A 135 3.52 4.33 14.15
C ARG A 135 3.67 3.17 13.17
N LEU A 136 4.55 2.23 13.51
CA LEU A 136 4.74 0.97 12.79
C LEU A 136 4.51 -0.18 13.75
N ARG A 137 3.58 -1.07 13.42
CA ARG A 137 3.36 -2.33 14.15
C ARG A 137 3.68 -3.48 13.20
N VAL A 138 4.65 -4.29 13.57
CA VAL A 138 5.01 -5.53 12.87
C VAL A 138 4.50 -6.67 13.74
N ALA A 139 3.65 -7.52 13.18
CA ALA A 139 3.21 -8.75 13.83
C ALA A 139 3.95 -9.91 13.17
N VAL A 140 4.73 -10.63 13.95
CA VAL A 140 5.34 -11.88 13.52
C VAL A 140 4.31 -13.00 13.61
N LYS A 141 4.41 -13.97 12.71
CA LYS A 141 3.40 -15.02 12.54
C LYS A 141 3.36 -15.99 13.71
N ASP A 142 4.54 -16.31 14.26
CA ASP A 142 4.72 -17.35 15.26
C ASP A 142 5.50 -16.81 16.47
N THR A 143 5.12 -17.26 17.68
CA THR A 143 5.80 -16.87 18.93
C THR A 143 7.24 -17.35 18.97
N ASP A 144 7.58 -18.43 18.27
CA ASP A 144 8.93 -18.99 18.24
C ASP A 144 9.96 -18.05 17.60
N GLU A 145 9.53 -17.10 16.77
CA GLU A 145 10.43 -16.08 16.18
C GLU A 145 10.68 -14.89 17.13
N TRP A 146 9.90 -14.76 18.20
CA TRP A 146 9.97 -13.65 19.15
C TRP A 146 10.29 -14.09 20.60
N SER A 147 10.16 -15.37 20.91
CA SER A 147 10.22 -15.89 22.27
C SER A 147 11.62 -15.84 22.90
N ASP A 148 11.62 -15.61 24.21
CA ASP A 148 12.72 -15.63 25.20
C ASP A 148 13.51 -16.96 25.28
N LYS A 149 14.11 -17.39 24.17
CA LYS A 149 14.87 -18.65 24.10
C LYS A 149 16.13 -18.63 24.95
N VAL A 150 16.68 -17.45 25.22
CA VAL A 150 17.96 -17.29 25.95
C VAL A 150 17.84 -17.71 27.41
N PHE A 151 16.65 -17.64 28.01
CA PHE A 151 16.41 -18.08 29.39
C PHE A 151 16.04 -19.57 29.50
N SER A 152 15.95 -20.29 28.38
CA SER A 152 15.71 -21.72 28.42
C SER A 152 16.92 -22.45 29.03
N PRO A 153 16.72 -23.45 29.91
CA PRO A 153 17.82 -24.26 30.45
C PRO A 153 18.58 -25.06 29.37
N SER A 154 17.99 -25.21 28.17
CA SER A 154 18.64 -25.84 27.01
C SER A 154 19.43 -24.86 26.12
N TYR A 155 19.44 -23.55 26.44
CA TYR A 155 20.12 -22.55 25.62
C TYR A 155 21.64 -22.65 25.78
N LYS A 156 22.34 -22.80 24.65
CA LYS A 156 23.80 -22.90 24.65
C LYS A 156 24.42 -21.51 24.55
N LEU A 157 24.64 -20.88 25.71
CA LEU A 157 25.36 -19.62 25.79
C LEU A 157 26.81 -19.79 25.31
N LEU A 158 27.19 -19.08 24.25
CA LEU A 158 28.56 -19.04 23.75
C LEU A 158 29.47 -18.33 24.74
N SER A 159 30.73 -18.76 24.84
CA SER A 159 31.70 -18.07 25.69
C SER A 159 32.22 -16.79 25.02
N LEU A 160 32.59 -15.77 25.81
CA LEU A 160 33.19 -14.53 25.27
C LEU A 160 34.43 -14.76 24.39
N PRO A 161 35.34 -15.71 24.69
CA PRO A 161 36.44 -16.04 23.78
C PRO A 161 36.00 -16.58 22.42
N GLU A 162 34.96 -17.43 22.39
CA GLU A 162 34.40 -17.95 21.15
C GLU A 162 33.74 -16.85 20.32
N ILE A 163 32.98 -15.96 20.99
CA ILE A 163 32.37 -14.78 20.36
C ILE A 163 33.44 -13.86 19.79
N LYS A 164 34.50 -13.58 20.55
CA LYS A 164 35.64 -12.77 20.09
C LYS A 164 36.27 -13.36 18.83
N ARG A 165 36.55 -14.67 18.83
CA ARG A 165 37.10 -15.35 17.66
C ARG A 165 36.18 -15.28 16.45
N TYR A 166 34.87 -15.38 16.67
CA TYR A 166 33.87 -15.24 15.60
C TYR A 166 33.87 -13.83 15.01
N ILE A 167 33.88 -12.79 15.86
CA ILE A 167 33.91 -11.39 15.43
C ILE A 167 35.18 -11.10 14.64
N GLU A 168 36.34 -11.60 15.08
CA GLU A 168 37.61 -11.45 14.36
C GLU A 168 37.61 -12.11 12.97
N GLN A 169 36.87 -13.21 12.81
CA GLN A 169 36.79 -13.94 11.54
C GLN A 169 35.72 -13.36 10.59
N HIS A 170 34.54 -13.03 11.11
CA HIS A 170 33.35 -12.72 10.32
C HIS A 170 32.97 -11.23 10.34
N HIS A 171 33.57 -10.42 11.22
CA HIS A 171 33.31 -8.98 11.36
C HIS A 171 31.84 -8.62 11.68
N HIS A 172 31.05 -9.59 12.15
CA HIS A 172 29.70 -9.40 12.64
C HIS A 172 29.41 -10.37 13.80
N LEU A 173 28.33 -10.13 14.53
CA LEU A 173 27.92 -11.01 15.62
C LEU A 173 27.32 -12.33 15.09
N PRO A 174 27.45 -13.44 15.83
CA PRO A 174 26.80 -14.69 15.48
C PRO A 174 25.28 -14.52 15.37
N GLY A 175 24.69 -15.01 14.27
CA GLY A 175 23.24 -14.95 14.03
C GLY A 175 22.72 -13.63 13.45
N ILE A 176 23.53 -12.58 13.39
CA ILE A 176 23.21 -11.32 12.72
C ILE A 176 23.80 -11.33 11.32
N SER A 177 23.00 -10.98 10.32
CA SER A 177 23.43 -10.87 8.93
C SER A 177 24.48 -9.78 8.75
N SER A 178 25.42 -10.01 7.83
CA SER A 178 26.44 -9.01 7.52
C SER A 178 25.84 -7.78 6.85
N ALA A 179 26.53 -6.64 6.92
CA ALA A 179 26.09 -5.42 6.23
C ALA A 179 25.90 -5.64 4.71
N THR A 180 26.73 -6.48 4.10
CA THR A 180 26.64 -6.82 2.67
C THR A 180 25.38 -7.61 2.35
N GLU A 181 25.00 -8.55 3.21
CA GLU A 181 23.75 -9.33 3.07
C GLU A 181 22.52 -8.44 3.26
N VAL A 182 22.53 -7.56 4.27
CA VAL A 182 21.40 -6.66 4.54
C VAL A 182 21.17 -5.69 3.37
N VAL A 183 22.23 -5.21 2.72
CA VAL A 183 22.11 -4.34 1.54
C VAL A 183 21.54 -5.09 0.33
N LYS A 184 21.88 -6.37 0.18
CA LYS A 184 21.49 -7.18 -0.97
C LYS A 184 20.06 -7.71 -0.85
N ASP A 185 19.74 -8.31 0.30
CA ASP A 185 18.52 -9.09 0.50
C ASP A 185 17.49 -8.38 1.39
N GLY A 186 17.86 -7.26 2.01
CA GLY A 186 17.04 -6.55 3.00
C GLY A 186 16.98 -7.30 4.33
N VAL A 187 16.30 -6.71 5.32
CA VAL A 187 16.07 -7.34 6.61
C VAL A 187 14.63 -7.09 7.06
N ASP A 188 13.98 -8.13 7.57
CA ASP A 188 12.70 -7.98 8.25
C ASP A 188 12.93 -7.26 9.58
N VAL A 189 12.24 -6.13 9.78
CA VAL A 189 12.40 -5.29 10.97
C VAL A 189 11.98 -6.05 12.24
N GLY A 190 10.94 -6.88 12.16
CA GLY A 190 10.51 -7.71 13.29
C GLY A 190 11.57 -8.74 13.68
N VAL A 191 12.11 -9.46 12.70
CA VAL A 191 13.17 -10.47 12.94
C VAL A 191 14.44 -9.81 13.47
N MET A 192 14.83 -8.65 12.94
CA MET A 192 16.01 -7.92 13.42
C MET A 192 15.84 -7.47 14.88
N GLN A 193 14.66 -6.97 15.23
CA GLN A 193 14.37 -6.54 16.60
C GLN A 193 14.34 -7.73 17.58
N ALA A 194 13.80 -8.87 17.17
CA ALA A 194 13.84 -10.10 17.96
C ALA A 194 15.28 -10.59 18.19
N LYS A 195 16.11 -10.64 17.15
CA LYS A 195 17.54 -10.98 17.27
C LYS A 195 18.31 -10.00 18.14
N LEU A 196 18.00 -8.70 18.05
CA LEU A 196 18.63 -7.70 18.91
C LEU A 196 18.29 -7.94 20.38
N LEU A 197 17.03 -8.26 20.68
CA LEU A 197 16.59 -8.61 22.03
C LEU A 197 17.33 -9.86 22.55
N GLU A 198 17.44 -10.91 21.73
CA GLU A 198 18.22 -12.12 22.06
C GLU A 198 19.66 -11.76 22.47
N LYS A 199 20.32 -10.86 21.74
CA LYS A 199 21.69 -10.42 22.07
C LYS A 199 21.76 -9.56 23.32
N VAL A 200 20.75 -8.74 23.60
CA VAL A 200 20.67 -7.99 24.86
C VAL A 200 20.54 -8.95 26.04
N GLU A 201 19.76 -10.02 25.90
CA GLU A 201 19.62 -11.06 26.93
C GLU A 201 20.94 -11.83 27.15
N GLU A 202 21.60 -12.26 26.07
CA GLU A 202 22.92 -12.93 26.14
C GLU A 202 23.96 -12.07 26.87
N ILE A 203 24.04 -10.78 26.52
CA ILE A 203 24.94 -9.83 27.17
C ILE A 203 24.58 -9.66 28.65
N THR A 204 23.29 -9.60 28.97
CA THR A 204 22.82 -9.48 30.36
C THR A 204 23.24 -10.69 31.19
N LEU A 205 23.15 -11.91 30.64
CA LEU A 205 23.64 -13.12 31.31
C LEU A 205 25.16 -13.08 31.53
N HIS A 206 25.94 -12.63 30.54
CA HIS A 206 27.38 -12.46 30.71
C HIS A 206 27.73 -11.42 31.77
N LEU A 207 26.97 -10.32 31.86
CA LEU A 207 27.16 -9.28 32.88
C LEU A 207 26.85 -9.80 34.28
N ILE A 208 25.77 -10.58 34.46
CA ILE A 208 25.45 -11.21 35.74
C ILE A 208 26.59 -12.14 36.17
N ARG A 209 27.06 -13.00 35.26
CA ARG A 209 28.20 -13.90 35.55
C ARG A 209 29.48 -13.14 35.90
N MET A 210 29.75 -12.04 35.20
CA MET A 210 30.91 -11.20 35.48
C MET A 210 30.81 -10.53 36.85
N GLN A 211 29.61 -10.06 37.23
CA GLN A 211 29.35 -9.47 38.54
C GLN A 211 29.56 -10.49 39.66
N GLU A 212 29.12 -11.73 39.49
CA GLU A 212 29.35 -12.84 40.44
C GLU A 212 30.84 -13.15 40.60
N GLU A 213 31.59 -13.20 39.49
CA GLU A 213 33.04 -13.44 39.51
C GLU A 213 33.78 -12.30 40.23
N VAL A 214 33.41 -11.04 39.98
CA VAL A 214 33.98 -9.87 40.67
C VAL A 214 33.69 -9.93 42.18
N LEU A 215 32.48 -10.32 42.58
CA LEU A 215 32.14 -10.47 44.00
C LEU A 215 32.99 -11.58 44.66
N LEU A 216 33.16 -12.72 43.99
CA LEU A 216 33.98 -13.81 44.48
C LEU A 216 35.45 -13.41 44.62
N LEU A 217 36.01 -12.74 43.61
CA LEU A 217 37.37 -12.24 43.63
C LEU A 217 37.58 -11.20 44.75
N ASN A 218 36.62 -10.32 44.98
CA ASN A 218 36.68 -9.36 46.08
C ASN A 218 36.65 -10.05 47.45
N GLN A 219 35.82 -11.08 47.63
CA GLN A 219 35.81 -11.87 48.86
C GLN A 219 37.15 -12.58 49.09
N GLN A 220 37.73 -13.18 48.06
CA GLN A 220 39.05 -13.81 48.14
C GLN A 220 40.15 -12.79 48.48
N ASN A 221 40.11 -11.60 47.87
CA ASN A 221 41.06 -10.53 48.17
C ASN A 221 40.94 -10.05 49.61
N GLU A 222 39.73 -9.89 50.15
CA GLU A 222 39.55 -9.50 51.56
C GLU A 222 40.04 -10.60 52.52
N LEU A 223 39.80 -11.87 52.21
CA LEU A 223 40.32 -12.99 53.00
C LEU A 223 41.86 -13.03 52.99
N MET A 224 42.48 -12.85 51.81
CA MET A 224 43.95 -12.79 51.69
C MET A 224 44.54 -11.61 52.47
N LYS A 225 43.89 -10.43 52.44
CA LYS A 225 44.33 -9.27 53.23
C LYS A 225 44.27 -9.55 54.73
N GLN A 226 43.20 -10.21 55.20
CA GLN A 226 43.07 -10.60 56.61
C GLN A 226 44.18 -11.59 57.02
N GLN A 227 44.48 -12.59 56.19
CA GLN A 227 45.56 -13.53 56.45
C GLN A 227 46.93 -12.84 56.52
N LEU A 228 47.20 -11.89 55.61
CA LEU A 228 48.43 -11.10 55.63
C LEU A 228 48.56 -10.25 56.90
N GLN A 229 47.46 -9.61 57.34
CA GLN A 229 47.45 -8.84 58.59
C GLN A 229 47.70 -9.73 59.81
N GLN A 230 47.10 -10.92 59.85
CA GLN A 230 47.33 -11.89 60.92
C GLN A 230 48.80 -12.34 60.97
N CYS A 231 49.37 -12.76 59.84
CA CYS A 231 50.77 -13.16 59.79
C CYS A 231 51.74 -12.02 60.14
N GLN A 232 51.38 -10.76 59.85
CA GLN A 232 52.19 -9.60 60.26
C GLN A 232 52.05 -9.30 61.76
N ALA A 233 50.88 -9.55 62.36
CA ALA A 233 50.67 -9.41 63.79
C ALA A 233 51.42 -10.49 64.58
N ASP A 234 51.39 -11.74 64.11
CA ASP A 234 52.09 -12.88 64.75
C ASP A 234 53.63 -12.76 64.71
N ARG A 235 54.15 -11.86 63.87
CA ARG A 235 55.59 -11.63 63.68
C ARG A 235 56.16 -10.50 64.54
N LYS A 236 55.31 -9.74 65.23
CA LYS A 236 55.69 -8.66 66.17
C LYS A 236 55.67 -9.17 67.60
#